data_AF-A0A135LNB2-F1
#
_entry.id   AF-A0A135LNB2-F1
#
_cell.length_a   1.000
_cell.length_b   1.000
_cell.length_c   1.000
_cell.angle_alpha   90.00
_cell.angle_beta   90.00
_cell.angle_gamma   90.00
#
_symmetry.space_group_name_H-M   'P 1'
#
loop_
_entity.id
_entity.type
_entity.pdbx_description
1 polymer ?
#
loop_
_entity_poly.entity_id
_entity_poly.type
_entity_poly.pdbx_seq_one_letter_code
_entity_poly.pdbx_strand_id
1 'polypeptide(L)'
;MQGFRYRPELLEGVPEELTYTLKQYEDWFLLEPPKLKMISDHFAQELEKGLTVEGGSIPMNVTWIMRYPTGQEKGRILTVDLGGTNIRVCDVCLSIGRQDFEQRQRKYKLPEEVKTSTKEVLWGFIADRIESFLKENHIEASASKPLPLAFTFSFPVEQKSIRSGILQRWTKNFNVPDVVGHDVVPQLEEELAKRNVPVRLVALINDTAGTLVASHYRDPQVKIGSIFSTGCNAAYMEECRLIPKLRGSGLPEDATVIINTEYGAFDNERKVLPLTPFDRQLDAESAHPGTQIYEKMVAGLYIGEMLRLVMLAMHEKGILFKGQDVSRLRTANSLETSFLSSVEMDISAGLADMKGVFKERLNLDLSMDELKACRHLIGLIAMRAARLYACGIAAICKKKGIRQCHVGIDGSVFSKYSMLKGRAVQGLRDIFDWDPERLDLIALNSAEDGSGVGAALVASLSLGPDELPDCNTDEYM
;
A
#
# COMPACT_ATOMS: atom_id res chain seq x y z
N MET A 1 -8.59 -26.11 4.08
CA MET A 1 -8.58 -25.07 3.03
C MET A 1 -9.97 -24.56 2.59
N GLN A 2 -11.11 -25.15 3.03
CA GLN A 2 -12.48 -24.66 2.68
C GLN A 2 -12.87 -23.27 3.25
N GLY A 3 -12.03 -22.64 4.08
CA GLY A 3 -12.33 -21.33 4.69
C GLY A 3 -12.27 -20.15 3.71
N PHE A 4 -11.46 -20.24 2.67
CA PHE A 4 -11.18 -19.09 1.80
C PHE A 4 -11.99 -19.04 0.52
N ARG A 5 -12.92 -19.99 0.28
CA ARG A 5 -13.78 -20.00 -0.91
C ARG A 5 -15.09 -19.26 -0.64
N TYR A 6 -15.66 -18.73 -1.71
CA TYR A 6 -17.04 -18.26 -1.74
C TYR A 6 -17.99 -19.39 -1.27
N ARG A 7 -18.96 -19.06 -0.41
CA ARG A 7 -19.87 -20.01 0.23
C ARG A 7 -21.33 -19.71 -0.12
N PRO A 8 -21.82 -20.20 -1.27
CA PRO A 8 -23.22 -20.02 -1.65
C PRO A 8 -24.17 -20.74 -0.68
N GLU A 9 -23.70 -21.73 0.08
CA GLU A 9 -24.48 -22.46 1.08
C GLU A 9 -24.95 -21.55 2.22
N LEU A 10 -24.31 -20.39 2.42
CA LEU A 10 -24.76 -19.38 3.39
C LEU A 10 -26.15 -18.81 3.05
N LEU A 11 -26.61 -18.97 1.81
CA LEU A 11 -27.93 -18.52 1.38
C LEU A 11 -29.03 -19.58 1.57
N GLU A 12 -28.72 -20.72 2.19
CA GLU A 12 -29.73 -21.72 2.49
C GLU A 12 -30.84 -21.15 3.40
N GLY A 13 -32.08 -21.29 2.95
CA GLY A 13 -33.27 -20.77 3.62
C GLY A 13 -33.53 -19.27 3.42
N VAL A 14 -32.71 -18.56 2.65
CA VAL A 14 -32.94 -17.13 2.33
C VAL A 14 -34.05 -16.99 1.27
N PRO A 15 -34.97 -16.02 1.40
CA PRO A 15 -36.07 -15.81 0.45
C PRO A 15 -35.62 -15.69 -1.02
N GLU A 16 -36.44 -16.20 -1.94
CA GLU A 16 -36.10 -16.27 -3.38
C GLU A 16 -35.84 -14.89 -4.00
N GLU A 17 -36.62 -13.87 -3.63
CA GLU A 17 -36.44 -12.48 -4.09
C GLU A 17 -35.04 -11.93 -3.75
N LEU A 18 -34.56 -12.22 -2.53
CA LEU A 18 -33.25 -11.80 -2.06
C LEU A 18 -32.14 -12.63 -2.73
N THR A 19 -32.32 -13.94 -2.83
CA THR A 19 -31.38 -14.86 -3.48
C THR A 19 -31.19 -14.53 -4.97
N TYR A 20 -32.26 -14.21 -5.71
CA TYR A 20 -32.19 -13.79 -7.11
C TYR A 20 -31.29 -12.56 -7.30
N THR A 21 -31.49 -11.55 -6.44
CA THR A 21 -30.68 -10.32 -6.46
C THR A 21 -29.22 -10.59 -6.11
N LEU A 22 -28.96 -11.42 -5.10
CA LEU A 22 -27.60 -11.78 -4.70
C LEU A 22 -26.85 -12.53 -5.81
N LYS A 23 -27.53 -13.39 -6.56
CA LYS A 23 -26.95 -14.10 -7.71
C LYS A 23 -26.51 -13.15 -8.83
N GLN A 24 -27.28 -12.09 -9.09
CA GLN A 24 -26.87 -11.06 -10.04
C GLN A 24 -25.56 -10.37 -9.61
N TYR A 25 -25.40 -10.10 -8.30
CA TYR A 25 -24.15 -9.55 -7.79
C TYR A 25 -23.02 -10.58 -7.80
N GLU A 26 -23.29 -11.86 -7.54
CA GLU A 26 -22.30 -12.92 -7.72
C GLU A 26 -21.72 -12.91 -9.13
N ASP A 27 -22.56 -12.85 -10.18
CA ASP A 27 -22.12 -12.80 -11.57
C ASP A 27 -21.23 -11.58 -11.87
N TRP A 28 -21.42 -10.47 -11.14
CA TRP A 28 -20.62 -9.24 -11.29
C TRP A 28 -19.31 -9.26 -10.53
N PHE A 29 -19.29 -9.86 -9.33
CA PHE A 29 -18.14 -9.81 -8.43
C PHE A 29 -17.24 -11.05 -8.50
N LEU A 30 -17.76 -12.18 -8.98
CA LEU A 30 -16.99 -13.42 -9.09
C LEU A 30 -15.92 -13.31 -10.19
N LEU A 31 -14.67 -13.63 -9.83
CA LEU A 31 -13.55 -13.63 -10.76
C LEU A 31 -12.98 -15.03 -10.94
N GLU A 32 -13.38 -15.69 -12.00
CA GLU A 32 -12.90 -17.04 -12.32
C GLU A 32 -11.43 -17.05 -12.79
N PRO A 33 -10.71 -18.17 -12.62
CA PRO A 33 -9.29 -18.29 -12.99
C PRO A 33 -8.95 -17.78 -14.41
N PRO A 34 -9.72 -18.06 -15.48
CA PRO A 34 -9.40 -17.56 -16.82
C PRO A 34 -9.34 -16.02 -16.89
N LYS A 35 -10.25 -15.34 -16.19
CA LYS A 35 -10.29 -13.87 -16.13
C LYS A 35 -9.09 -13.32 -15.36
N LEU A 36 -8.67 -13.97 -14.27
CA LEU A 36 -7.47 -13.58 -13.53
C LEU A 36 -6.19 -13.72 -14.36
N LYS A 37 -6.07 -14.81 -15.14
CA LYS A 37 -4.93 -15.01 -16.05
C LYS A 37 -4.88 -13.91 -17.09
N MET A 38 -6.00 -13.63 -17.75
CA MET A 38 -6.12 -12.55 -18.73
C MET A 38 -5.74 -11.18 -18.15
N ILE A 39 -6.24 -10.85 -16.94
CA ILE A 39 -5.90 -9.59 -16.25
C ILE A 39 -4.40 -9.54 -15.96
N SER A 40 -3.84 -10.58 -15.33
CA SER A 40 -2.42 -10.61 -14.96
C SER A 40 -1.46 -10.61 -16.17
N ASP A 41 -1.86 -11.19 -17.30
CA ASP A 41 -1.09 -11.14 -18.54
C ASP A 41 -1.09 -9.73 -19.15
N HIS A 42 -2.25 -9.07 -19.22
CA HIS A 42 -2.33 -7.68 -19.69
C HIS A 42 -1.60 -6.73 -18.75
N PHE A 43 -1.68 -6.97 -17.44
CA PHE A 43 -0.97 -6.19 -16.44
C PHE A 43 0.55 -6.32 -16.61
N ALA A 44 1.08 -7.53 -16.85
CA ALA A 44 2.51 -7.70 -17.13
C ALA A 44 2.96 -6.89 -18.35
N GLN A 45 2.14 -6.82 -19.40
CA GLN A 45 2.41 -6.00 -20.60
C GLN A 45 2.39 -4.49 -20.29
N GLU A 46 1.42 -4.01 -19.50
CA GLU A 46 1.38 -2.59 -19.12
C GLU A 46 2.53 -2.19 -18.17
N LEU A 47 3.05 -3.12 -17.35
CA LEU A 47 4.29 -2.91 -16.58
C LEU A 47 5.49 -2.73 -17.52
N GLU A 48 5.64 -3.55 -18.56
CA GLU A 48 6.69 -3.38 -19.57
C GLU A 48 6.56 -2.06 -20.31
N LYS A 49 5.33 -1.72 -20.71
CA LYS A 49 5.02 -0.44 -21.37
C LYS A 49 5.39 0.75 -20.49
N GLY A 50 5.13 0.72 -19.19
CA GLY A 50 5.52 1.79 -18.25
C GLY A 50 7.04 2.02 -18.15
N LEU A 51 7.88 1.06 -18.54
CA LEU A 51 9.34 1.21 -18.59
C LEU A 51 9.84 1.83 -19.91
N THR A 52 8.99 1.93 -20.93
CA THR A 52 9.32 2.55 -22.22
C THR A 52 9.45 4.07 -22.09
N VAL A 53 9.96 4.73 -23.14
CA VAL A 53 10.09 6.19 -23.18
C VAL A 53 8.71 6.85 -23.31
N GLU A 54 7.84 6.25 -24.12
CA GLU A 54 6.45 6.68 -24.32
C GLU A 54 5.61 6.50 -23.05
N GLY A 55 5.96 5.49 -22.24
CA GLY A 55 5.30 5.16 -20.99
C GLY A 55 3.91 4.55 -21.19
N GLY A 56 3.15 4.51 -20.09
CA GLY A 56 1.78 4.01 -20.06
C GLY A 56 1.04 4.51 -18.82
N SER A 57 -0.14 3.97 -18.57
CA SER A 57 -0.92 4.32 -17.37
C SER A 57 -0.20 3.97 -16.07
N ILE A 58 0.62 2.92 -16.08
CA ILE A 58 1.47 2.54 -14.94
C ILE A 58 2.80 3.33 -15.02
N PRO A 59 3.12 4.20 -14.05
CA PRO A 59 4.30 5.06 -14.12
C PRO A 59 5.65 4.32 -14.13
N MET A 60 5.77 3.21 -13.37
CA MET A 60 7.03 2.45 -13.22
C MET A 60 8.22 3.34 -12.84
N ASN A 61 8.07 4.11 -11.76
CA ASN A 61 9.02 5.13 -11.32
C ASN A 61 10.38 4.52 -10.94
N VAL A 62 11.46 5.10 -11.48
CA VAL A 62 12.84 4.70 -11.15
C VAL A 62 13.23 5.31 -9.82
N THR A 63 13.59 4.48 -8.84
CA THR A 63 13.87 4.93 -7.47
C THR A 63 15.32 5.32 -7.20
N TRP A 64 16.24 4.93 -8.10
CA TRP A 64 17.71 5.04 -7.92
C TRP A 64 18.28 4.22 -6.75
N ILE A 65 17.53 3.25 -6.23
CA ILE A 65 18.05 2.24 -5.30
C ILE A 65 18.64 1.10 -6.13
N MET A 66 19.97 1.09 -6.25
CA MET A 66 20.66 0.30 -7.28
C MET A 66 20.94 -1.16 -6.91
N ARG A 67 20.80 -1.51 -5.62
CA ARG A 67 21.16 -2.83 -5.08
C ARG A 67 20.27 -3.22 -3.91
N TYR A 68 20.17 -4.52 -3.68
CA TYR A 68 19.61 -5.05 -2.45
C TYR A 68 20.57 -4.85 -1.28
N PRO A 69 20.05 -4.82 -0.04
CA PRO A 69 20.89 -4.81 1.13
C PRO A 69 21.56 -6.19 1.33
N THR A 70 22.76 -6.20 1.89
CA THR A 70 23.64 -7.37 1.95
C THR A 70 23.76 -8.00 3.34
N GLY A 71 23.20 -7.39 4.40
CA GLY A 71 23.46 -7.81 5.78
C GLY A 71 24.71 -7.17 6.41
N GLN A 72 25.35 -6.24 5.70
CA GLN A 72 26.60 -5.60 6.09
C GLN A 72 26.43 -4.10 6.36
N GLU A 73 25.20 -3.61 6.23
CA GLU A 73 24.79 -2.26 6.53
C GLU A 73 25.07 -1.94 8.00
N LYS A 74 25.58 -0.73 8.24
CA LYS A 74 25.93 -0.27 9.58
C LYS A 74 25.69 1.22 9.72
N GLY A 75 25.68 1.69 10.96
CA GLY A 75 25.68 3.10 11.31
C GLY A 75 24.32 3.64 11.68
N ARG A 76 24.34 4.86 12.19
CA ARG A 76 23.19 5.57 12.76
C ARG A 76 22.56 6.51 11.74
N ILE A 77 21.27 6.35 11.49
CA ILE A 77 20.53 7.07 10.47
C ILE A 77 19.19 7.54 11.03
N LEU A 78 18.88 8.82 10.82
CA LEU A 78 17.55 9.34 11.08
C LEU A 78 16.65 9.04 9.88
N THR A 79 15.38 8.77 10.18
CA THR A 79 14.36 8.58 9.16
C THR A 79 13.14 9.40 9.51
N VAL A 80 12.50 9.96 8.49
CA VAL A 80 11.24 10.67 8.63
C VAL A 80 10.25 10.07 7.65
N ASP A 81 9.06 9.76 8.12
CA ASP A 81 7.97 9.20 7.34
C ASP A 81 6.77 10.16 7.42
N LEU A 82 6.42 10.76 6.27
CA LEU A 82 5.26 11.62 6.14
C LEU A 82 4.03 10.77 5.75
N GLY A 83 3.27 10.38 6.77
CA GLY A 83 1.99 9.69 6.62
C GLY A 83 0.81 10.64 6.40
N GLY A 84 -0.36 10.06 6.15
CA GLY A 84 -1.61 10.79 5.96
C GLY A 84 -2.18 11.46 7.23
N THR A 85 -1.81 10.97 8.41
CA THR A 85 -2.36 11.42 9.71
C THR A 85 -1.28 11.79 10.71
N ASN A 86 -0.09 11.20 10.58
CA ASN A 86 1.02 11.42 11.49
C ASN A 86 2.31 11.54 10.67
N ILE A 87 3.24 12.30 11.21
CA ILE A 87 4.65 12.19 10.87
C ILE A 87 5.29 11.25 11.87
N ARG A 88 6.19 10.40 11.42
CA ARG A 88 7.02 9.59 12.30
C ARG A 88 8.49 9.92 12.08
N VAL A 89 9.20 10.16 13.17
CA VAL A 89 10.66 10.34 13.18
C VAL A 89 11.27 9.13 13.88
N CYS A 90 12.27 8.50 13.28
CA CYS A 90 13.00 7.39 13.90
C CYS A 90 14.51 7.63 13.86
N ASP A 91 15.20 7.24 14.93
CA ASP A 91 16.65 7.06 15.00
C ASP A 91 16.93 5.56 14.91
N VAL A 92 17.58 5.14 13.83
CA VAL A 92 17.84 3.75 13.49
C VAL A 92 19.33 3.49 13.56
N CYS A 93 19.71 2.51 14.37
CA CYS A 93 21.07 2.01 14.47
C CYS A 93 21.17 0.65 13.75
N LEU A 94 21.92 0.62 12.65
CA LEU A 94 22.21 -0.60 11.89
C LEU A 94 23.53 -1.21 12.38
N SER A 95 23.56 -2.52 12.54
CA SER A 95 24.74 -3.27 12.99
C SER A 95 25.06 -4.41 12.03
N ILE A 96 26.35 -4.56 11.68
CA ILE A 96 26.83 -5.61 10.78
C ILE A 96 26.40 -6.99 11.28
N GLY A 97 25.85 -7.81 10.40
CA GLY A 97 25.53 -9.22 10.69
C GLY A 97 24.37 -9.43 11.66
N ARG A 98 23.77 -8.36 12.20
CA ARG A 98 22.51 -8.42 12.93
C ARG A 98 21.38 -7.99 12.00
N GLN A 99 20.46 -8.92 11.74
CA GLN A 99 19.22 -8.62 11.03
C GLN A 99 18.21 -7.86 11.92
N ASP A 100 18.48 -7.77 13.22
CA ASP A 100 17.74 -6.94 14.16
C ASP A 100 18.42 -5.58 14.33
N PHE A 101 17.61 -4.53 14.34
CA PHE A 101 18.02 -3.12 14.42
C PHE A 101 17.51 -2.50 15.72
N GLU A 102 18.27 -1.55 16.26
CA GLU A 102 17.83 -0.73 17.39
C GLU A 102 17.14 0.52 16.84
N GLN A 103 15.91 0.78 17.29
CA GLN A 103 15.10 1.89 16.80
C GLN A 103 14.45 2.64 17.95
N ARG A 104 14.71 3.96 18.02
CA ARG A 104 13.87 4.91 18.76
C ARG A 104 12.94 5.58 17.77
N GLN A 105 11.65 5.67 18.09
CA GLN A 105 10.69 6.33 17.20
C GLN A 105 9.69 7.19 17.97
N ARG A 106 9.22 8.25 17.34
CA ARG A 106 8.12 9.07 17.84
C ARG A 106 7.16 9.44 16.72
N LYS A 107 5.86 9.36 17.02
CA LYS A 107 4.79 9.80 16.13
C LYS A 107 4.26 11.15 16.57
N TYR A 108 4.10 12.05 15.61
CA TYR A 108 3.58 13.38 15.80
C TYR A 108 2.32 13.52 14.94
N LYS A 109 1.19 13.86 15.58
CA LYS A 109 -0.06 14.10 14.87
C LYS A 109 0.14 15.25 13.87
N LEU A 110 -0.24 15.03 12.62
CA LEU A 110 -0.23 16.04 11.58
C LEU A 110 -1.56 16.80 11.63
N PRO A 111 -1.58 18.11 11.95
CA PRO A 111 -2.81 18.90 11.92
C PRO A 111 -3.39 18.94 10.51
N GLU A 112 -4.71 18.93 10.38
CA GLU A 112 -5.37 18.94 9.06
C GLU A 112 -5.10 20.25 8.31
N GLU A 113 -4.97 21.36 9.04
CA GLU A 113 -4.67 22.67 8.49
C GLU A 113 -3.30 22.72 7.82
N VAL A 114 -2.33 21.92 8.29
CA VAL A 114 -0.99 21.85 7.69
C VAL A 114 -1.04 21.24 6.29
N LYS A 115 -2.01 20.35 6.02
CA LYS A 115 -2.13 19.65 4.73
C LYS A 115 -2.68 20.54 3.62
N THR A 116 -3.26 21.69 3.95
CA THR A 116 -3.90 22.63 3.00
C THR A 116 -3.35 24.06 3.11
N SER A 117 -2.32 24.26 3.93
CA SER A 117 -1.63 25.55 4.10
C SER A 117 -0.52 25.72 3.06
N THR A 118 0.52 26.50 3.35
CA THR A 118 1.66 26.74 2.46
C THR A 118 2.77 25.70 2.63
N LYS A 119 3.68 25.61 1.66
CA LYS A 119 4.84 24.70 1.72
C LYS A 119 5.75 25.00 2.90
N GLU A 120 5.93 26.26 3.29
CA GLU A 120 6.73 26.68 4.44
C GLU A 120 6.13 26.14 5.75
N VAL A 121 4.80 26.12 5.85
CA VAL A 121 4.10 25.56 7.02
C VAL A 121 4.28 24.04 7.07
N LEU A 122 4.13 23.34 5.94
CA LEU A 122 4.32 21.88 5.88
C LEU A 122 5.75 21.47 6.23
N TRP A 123 6.72 22.00 5.49
CA TRP A 123 8.14 21.64 5.64
C TRP A 123 8.70 22.16 6.97
N GLY A 124 8.27 23.35 7.41
CA GLY A 124 8.63 23.90 8.70
C GLY A 124 8.14 23.02 9.85
N PHE A 125 6.89 22.53 9.77
CA PHE A 125 6.37 21.58 10.76
C PHE A 125 7.20 20.30 10.82
N ILE A 126 7.59 19.72 9.67
CA ILE A 126 8.46 18.53 9.63
C ILE A 126 9.82 18.84 10.29
N ALA A 127 10.45 19.96 9.94
CA ALA A 127 11.72 20.39 10.50
C ALA A 127 11.64 20.61 12.03
N ASP A 128 10.57 21.23 12.52
CA ASP A 128 10.31 21.41 13.96
C ASP A 128 10.21 20.07 14.70
N ARG A 129 9.60 19.04 14.07
CA ARG A 129 9.46 17.71 14.67
C ARG A 129 10.76 16.94 14.70
N ILE A 130 11.59 17.07 13.66
CA ILE A 130 12.95 16.51 13.66
C ILE A 130 13.78 17.16 14.76
N GLU A 131 13.76 18.50 14.86
CA GLU A 131 14.51 19.22 15.90
C GLU A 131 14.08 18.81 17.31
N SER A 132 12.76 18.76 17.54
CA SER A 132 12.19 18.33 18.82
C SER A 132 12.64 16.92 19.18
N PHE A 133 12.58 15.99 18.22
CA PHE A 133 13.00 14.61 18.42
C PHE A 133 14.47 14.50 18.85
N LEU A 134 15.37 15.26 18.22
CA LEU A 134 16.80 15.27 18.58
C LEU A 134 17.03 15.77 20.01
N LYS A 135 16.38 16.89 20.38
CA LYS A 135 16.52 17.50 21.72
C LYS A 135 15.98 16.58 22.80
N GLU A 136 14.80 16.00 22.58
CA GLU A 136 14.10 15.16 23.57
C GLU A 136 14.82 13.82 23.82
N ASN A 137 15.49 13.26 22.80
CA ASN A 137 16.22 12.00 22.92
C ASN A 137 17.72 12.21 23.19
N HIS A 138 18.14 13.45 23.47
CA HIS A 138 19.54 13.82 23.74
C HIS A 138 20.51 13.32 22.66
N ILE A 139 20.08 13.37 21.39
CA ILE A 139 20.89 12.90 20.27
C ILE A 139 21.93 13.96 19.92
N GLU A 140 23.21 13.63 20.13
CA GLU A 140 24.30 14.53 19.80
C GLU A 140 24.51 14.61 18.28
N ALA A 141 24.25 15.79 17.72
CA ALA A 141 24.50 16.13 16.34
C ALA A 141 24.92 17.59 16.24
N SER A 142 25.78 17.92 15.30
CA SER A 142 26.26 19.31 15.11
C SER A 142 26.39 19.65 13.64
N ALA A 143 26.48 20.94 13.31
CA ALA A 143 26.64 21.38 11.93
C ALA A 143 27.92 20.83 11.26
N SER A 144 28.98 20.54 12.03
CA SER A 144 30.21 19.94 11.50
C SER A 144 30.14 18.41 11.36
N LYS A 145 29.17 17.76 12.01
CA LYS A 145 28.89 16.32 11.91
C LYS A 145 27.36 16.11 11.87
N PRO A 146 26.69 16.48 10.77
CA PRO A 146 25.24 16.34 10.67
C PRO A 146 24.86 14.86 10.53
N LEU A 147 23.73 14.48 11.13
CA LEU A 147 23.22 13.11 11.00
C LEU A 147 22.60 12.88 9.62
N PRO A 148 22.86 11.72 8.98
CA PRO A 148 22.19 11.37 7.73
C PRO A 148 20.70 11.15 7.99
N LEU A 149 19.87 11.75 7.13
CA LEU A 149 18.40 11.68 7.18
C LEU A 149 17.87 11.06 5.89
N ALA A 150 17.08 9.99 6.01
CA ALA A 150 16.28 9.45 4.92
C ALA A 150 14.83 9.93 5.04
N PHE A 151 14.24 10.42 3.95
CA PHE A 151 12.86 10.88 3.94
C PHE A 151 11.98 9.92 3.15
N THR A 152 11.12 9.20 3.87
CA THR A 152 10.04 8.42 3.28
C THR A 152 8.88 9.35 2.95
N PHE A 153 8.69 9.58 1.65
CA PHE A 153 7.68 10.46 1.10
C PHE A 153 6.74 9.64 0.21
N SER A 154 5.70 9.09 0.84
CA SER A 154 4.74 8.17 0.22
C SER A 154 3.71 8.88 -0.67
N PHE A 155 4.20 9.62 -1.66
CA PHE A 155 3.42 10.25 -2.72
C PHE A 155 4.04 9.91 -4.08
N PRO A 156 3.26 10.00 -5.18
CA PRO A 156 3.80 9.80 -6.51
C PRO A 156 4.88 10.86 -6.82
N VAL A 157 6.12 10.40 -6.99
CA VAL A 157 7.28 11.25 -7.30
C VAL A 157 8.01 10.76 -8.54
N GLU A 158 8.50 11.70 -9.34
CA GLU A 158 9.53 11.43 -10.34
C GLU A 158 10.90 11.74 -9.73
N GLN A 159 11.81 10.76 -9.75
CA GLN A 159 13.14 10.91 -9.15
C GLN A 159 14.21 10.99 -10.24
N LYS A 160 15.05 12.03 -10.17
CA LYS A 160 16.26 12.15 -11.01
C LYS A 160 17.50 11.54 -10.36
N SER A 161 17.46 11.32 -9.06
CA SER A 161 18.46 10.65 -8.25
C SER A 161 17.82 10.19 -6.94
N ILE A 162 18.55 9.45 -6.11
CA ILE A 162 18.06 9.05 -4.77
C ILE A 162 17.81 10.27 -3.85
N ARG A 163 18.40 11.43 -4.16
CA ARG A 163 18.23 12.70 -3.42
C ARG A 163 17.35 13.71 -4.15
N SER A 164 16.43 13.23 -4.98
CA SER A 164 15.49 14.07 -5.73
C SER A 164 14.12 13.42 -5.76
N GLY A 165 13.07 14.22 -5.62
CA GLY A 165 11.68 13.77 -5.75
C GLY A 165 10.78 14.90 -6.18
N ILE A 166 10.47 14.95 -7.48
CA ILE A 166 9.51 15.90 -8.03
C ILE A 166 8.10 15.37 -7.80
N LEU A 167 7.33 16.04 -6.95
CA LEU A 167 5.96 15.61 -6.64
C LEU A 167 5.07 15.71 -7.88
N GLN A 168 4.46 14.60 -8.30
CA GLN A 168 3.56 14.59 -9.46
C GLN A 168 2.15 15.07 -9.10
N ARG A 169 1.63 14.65 -7.95
CA ARG A 169 0.32 15.03 -7.44
C ARG A 169 0.21 14.71 -5.96
N TRP A 170 -0.58 15.50 -5.24
CA TRP A 170 -0.98 15.16 -3.89
C TRP A 170 -1.97 13.99 -3.85
N THR A 171 -1.95 13.27 -2.74
CA THR A 171 -2.91 12.23 -2.36
C THR A 171 -3.24 12.39 -0.86
N LYS A 172 -4.03 11.51 -0.26
CA LYS A 172 -4.26 11.49 1.22
C LYS A 172 -4.79 12.82 1.80
N ASN A 173 -5.61 13.54 1.03
CA ASN A 173 -6.18 14.86 1.37
C ASN A 173 -5.16 16.01 1.53
N PHE A 174 -3.93 15.85 1.04
CA PHE A 174 -3.01 16.97 0.92
C PHE A 174 -3.39 17.86 -0.27
N ASN A 175 -3.23 19.16 -0.08
CA ASN A 175 -3.39 20.16 -1.13
C ASN A 175 -2.55 21.40 -0.78
N VAL A 176 -1.24 21.23 -0.73
CA VAL A 176 -0.29 22.32 -0.46
C VAL A 176 0.17 22.92 -1.80
N PRO A 177 -0.06 24.22 -2.05
CA PRO A 177 0.34 24.87 -3.29
C PRO A 177 1.87 24.95 -3.39
N ASP A 178 2.36 25.10 -4.63
CA ASP A 178 3.79 25.26 -4.95
C ASP A 178 4.71 24.09 -4.54
N VAL A 179 4.14 22.91 -4.26
CA VAL A 179 4.89 21.66 -4.06
C VAL A 179 4.78 20.73 -5.27
N VAL A 180 3.59 20.62 -5.87
CA VAL A 180 3.38 19.82 -7.08
C VAL A 180 4.24 20.39 -8.22
N GLY A 181 4.90 19.51 -8.98
CA GLY A 181 5.83 19.87 -10.05
C GLY A 181 7.21 20.32 -9.58
N HIS A 182 7.47 20.37 -8.27
CA HIS A 182 8.74 20.82 -7.70
C HIS A 182 9.43 19.70 -6.93
N ASP A 183 10.76 19.77 -6.85
CA ASP A 183 11.56 18.85 -6.03
C ASP A 183 11.33 19.16 -4.55
N VAL A 184 10.91 18.17 -3.76
CA VAL A 184 10.61 18.34 -2.34
C VAL A 184 11.86 18.31 -1.46
N VAL A 185 12.96 17.74 -1.94
CA VAL A 185 14.22 17.64 -1.18
C VAL A 185 14.77 19.03 -0.84
N PRO A 186 14.99 19.94 -1.81
CA PRO A 186 15.50 21.29 -1.49
C PRO A 186 14.55 22.10 -0.60
N GLN A 187 13.24 21.90 -0.74
CA GLN A 187 12.24 22.62 0.06
C GLN A 187 12.32 22.24 1.55
N LEU A 188 12.48 20.94 1.85
CA LEU A 188 12.69 20.47 3.22
C LEU A 188 14.06 20.91 3.76
N GLU A 189 15.11 20.82 2.95
CA GLU A 189 16.46 21.28 3.32
C GLU A 189 16.50 22.77 3.68
N GLU A 190 15.75 23.60 2.97
CA GLU A 190 15.62 25.04 3.27
C GLU A 190 15.03 25.28 4.68
N GLU A 191 13.96 24.57 5.04
CA GLU A 191 13.33 24.72 6.35
C GLU A 191 14.15 24.11 7.50
N LEU A 192 14.91 23.04 7.23
CA LEU A 192 15.89 22.48 8.16
C LEU A 192 17.04 23.47 8.42
N ALA A 193 17.53 24.14 7.37
CA ALA A 193 18.60 25.13 7.47
C ALA A 193 18.16 26.37 8.25
N LYS A 194 16.95 26.90 8.00
CA LYS A 194 16.37 28.04 8.76
C LYS A 194 16.34 27.81 10.27
N ARG A 195 16.20 26.55 10.68
CA ARG A 195 16.14 26.11 12.09
C ARG A 195 17.48 25.59 12.62
N ASN A 196 18.54 25.60 11.81
CA ASN A 196 19.85 25.03 12.14
C ASN A 196 19.78 23.57 12.62
N VAL A 197 18.87 22.77 12.06
CA VAL A 197 18.75 21.34 12.42
C VAL A 197 19.97 20.60 11.86
N PRO A 198 20.78 19.92 12.69
CA PRO A 198 22.06 19.33 12.28
C PRO A 198 21.87 17.97 11.57
N VAL A 199 21.17 17.97 10.44
CA VAL A 199 20.90 16.79 9.63
C VAL A 199 21.22 17.05 8.16
N ARG A 200 21.55 15.98 7.43
CA ARG A 200 21.79 16.00 5.98
C ARG A 200 20.82 15.03 5.32
N LEU A 201 19.94 15.53 4.46
CA LEU A 201 19.03 14.64 3.74
C LEU A 201 19.80 13.85 2.69
N VAL A 202 19.86 12.52 2.80
CA VAL A 202 20.70 11.64 1.94
C VAL A 202 19.91 10.74 1.01
N ALA A 203 18.61 10.57 1.27
CA ALA A 203 17.73 9.79 0.41
C ALA A 203 16.28 10.28 0.53
N LEU A 204 15.56 10.23 -0.58
CA LEU A 204 14.10 10.31 -0.67
C LEU A 204 13.58 9.00 -1.24
N ILE A 205 12.60 8.40 -0.55
CA ILE A 205 12.19 7.03 -0.81
C ILE A 205 10.66 6.94 -0.72
N ASN A 206 10.06 6.07 -1.53
CA ASN A 206 8.66 5.69 -1.38
C ASN A 206 8.55 4.49 -0.41
N ASP A 207 7.51 4.46 0.43
CA ASP A 207 7.26 3.38 1.38
C ASP A 207 7.38 1.98 0.77
N THR A 208 6.85 1.78 -0.43
CA THR A 208 6.80 0.50 -1.12
C THR A 208 8.21 -0.02 -1.47
N ALA A 209 9.11 0.87 -1.88
CA ALA A 209 10.51 0.52 -2.12
C ALA A 209 11.26 0.26 -0.80
N GLY A 210 10.96 1.04 0.25
CA GLY A 210 11.44 0.79 1.61
C GLY A 210 10.99 -0.58 2.14
N THR A 211 9.74 -0.96 1.91
CA THR A 211 9.19 -2.28 2.26
C THR A 211 9.94 -3.41 1.58
N LEU A 212 10.27 -3.28 0.29
CA LEU A 212 11.10 -4.26 -0.42
C LEU A 212 12.47 -4.39 0.23
N VAL A 213 13.16 -3.28 0.48
CA VAL A 213 14.52 -3.28 1.03
C VAL A 213 14.53 -3.87 2.44
N ALA A 214 13.65 -3.41 3.33
CA ALA A 214 13.55 -3.92 4.70
C ALA A 214 13.24 -5.42 4.73
N SER A 215 12.29 -5.86 3.90
CA SER A 215 11.90 -7.28 3.85
C SER A 215 13.01 -8.15 3.27
N HIS A 216 13.71 -7.67 2.24
CA HIS A 216 14.84 -8.40 1.64
C HIS A 216 16.03 -8.54 2.58
N TYR A 217 16.30 -7.53 3.41
CA TYR A 217 17.33 -7.60 4.45
C TYR A 217 17.05 -8.74 5.44
N ARG A 218 15.77 -8.88 5.82
CA ARG A 218 15.15 -10.01 6.54
C ARG A 218 15.42 -11.35 5.87
N ASP A 219 14.95 -11.40 4.64
CA ASP A 219 14.71 -12.61 3.90
C ASP A 219 15.12 -12.39 2.43
N PRO A 220 16.28 -12.91 2.01
CA PRO A 220 16.77 -12.76 0.64
C PRO A 220 15.87 -13.39 -0.44
N GLN A 221 14.89 -14.22 -0.05
CA GLN A 221 13.87 -14.75 -0.97
C GLN A 221 12.81 -13.71 -1.33
N VAL A 222 12.71 -12.59 -0.59
CA VAL A 222 11.80 -11.50 -0.94
C VAL A 222 12.27 -10.82 -2.22
N LYS A 223 11.42 -10.85 -3.25
CA LYS A 223 11.68 -10.19 -4.55
C LYS A 223 10.72 -9.04 -4.84
N ILE A 224 9.62 -8.95 -4.10
CA ILE A 224 8.59 -7.95 -4.26
C ILE A 224 8.27 -7.35 -2.88
N GLY A 225 8.32 -6.02 -2.78
CA GLY A 225 7.74 -5.26 -1.67
C GLY A 225 6.39 -4.75 -2.11
N SER A 226 5.37 -4.84 -1.26
CA SER A 226 4.02 -4.45 -1.62
C SER A 226 3.35 -3.72 -0.46
N ILE A 227 2.48 -2.77 -0.80
CA ILE A 227 1.59 -2.12 0.13
C ILE A 227 0.17 -2.62 -0.14
N PHE A 228 -0.49 -3.11 0.91
CA PHE A 228 -1.91 -3.44 0.88
C PHE A 228 -2.62 -2.85 2.11
N SER A 229 -3.07 -1.61 1.96
CA SER A 229 -3.59 -0.76 3.04
C SER A 229 -4.74 0.12 2.51
N THR A 230 -4.83 1.39 2.94
CA THR A 230 -5.70 2.41 2.34
C THR A 230 -5.56 2.48 0.82
N GLY A 231 -4.31 2.41 0.33
CA GLY A 231 -3.95 2.27 -1.08
C GLY A 231 -3.31 0.90 -1.38
N CYS A 232 -2.94 0.69 -2.64
CA CYS A 232 -2.15 -0.49 -3.03
C CYS A 232 -1.03 -0.13 -4.00
N ASN A 233 0.16 -0.68 -3.77
CA ASN A 233 1.32 -0.46 -4.62
C ASN A 233 2.29 -1.66 -4.53
N ALA A 234 3.24 -1.77 -5.46
CA ALA A 234 4.34 -2.71 -5.36
C ALA A 234 5.66 -2.15 -5.93
N ALA A 235 6.76 -2.70 -5.45
CA ALA A 235 8.10 -2.42 -5.91
C ALA A 235 8.88 -3.72 -6.10
N TYR A 236 9.76 -3.74 -7.09
CA TYR A 236 10.62 -4.88 -7.41
C TYR A 236 11.93 -4.41 -8.04
N MET A 237 12.96 -5.26 -8.07
CA MET A 237 14.24 -4.95 -8.71
C MET A 237 14.22 -5.30 -10.20
N GLU A 238 14.63 -4.35 -11.05
CA GLU A 238 14.72 -4.51 -12.50
C GLU A 238 16.16 -4.33 -13.00
N GLU A 239 16.48 -4.95 -14.13
CA GLU A 239 17.77 -4.75 -14.82
C GLU A 239 17.71 -3.47 -15.68
N CYS A 240 18.69 -2.58 -15.55
CA CYS A 240 18.69 -1.28 -16.24
C CYS A 240 18.61 -1.42 -17.77
N ARG A 241 19.24 -2.46 -18.33
CA ARG A 241 19.15 -2.78 -19.78
C ARG A 241 17.72 -3.04 -20.28
N LEU A 242 16.80 -3.44 -19.38
CA LEU A 242 15.38 -3.70 -19.66
C LEU A 242 14.50 -2.47 -19.42
N ILE A 243 15.09 -1.29 -19.17
CA ILE A 243 14.38 -0.04 -18.91
C ILE A 243 14.70 0.95 -20.04
N PRO A 244 13.94 0.96 -21.15
CA PRO A 244 14.22 1.86 -22.27
C PRO A 244 14.30 3.34 -21.89
N LYS A 245 13.51 3.81 -20.91
CA LYS A 245 13.58 5.21 -20.43
C LYS A 245 14.85 5.59 -19.65
N LEU A 246 15.71 4.62 -19.32
CA LEU A 246 17.04 4.85 -18.74
C LEU A 246 18.17 4.71 -19.77
N ARG A 247 17.87 4.47 -21.05
CA ARG A 247 18.90 4.45 -22.10
C ARG A 247 19.59 5.80 -22.16
N GLY A 248 20.93 5.79 -22.13
CA GLY A 248 21.73 7.03 -22.11
C GLY A 248 22.02 7.61 -20.73
N SER A 249 21.57 6.95 -19.65
CA SER A 249 21.90 7.36 -18.26
C SER A 249 23.36 7.14 -17.85
N GLY A 250 24.14 6.41 -18.65
CA GLY A 250 25.52 6.06 -18.35
C GLY A 250 25.68 4.95 -17.30
N LEU A 251 24.59 4.31 -16.88
CA LEU A 251 24.62 3.17 -15.97
C LEU A 251 25.21 1.92 -16.66
N PRO A 252 25.95 1.06 -15.92
CA PRO A 252 26.40 -0.24 -16.43
C PRO A 252 25.25 -1.10 -16.95
N GLU A 253 25.51 -1.94 -17.96
CA GLU A 253 24.46 -2.79 -18.56
C GLU A 253 23.90 -3.84 -17.60
N ASP A 254 24.72 -4.31 -16.66
CA ASP A 254 24.38 -5.26 -15.60
C ASP A 254 23.83 -4.57 -14.33
N ALA A 255 23.78 -3.23 -14.30
CA ALA A 255 23.23 -2.51 -13.17
C ALA A 255 21.75 -2.82 -12.99
N THR A 256 21.33 -2.90 -11.74
CA THR A 256 19.92 -3.07 -11.36
C THR A 256 19.38 -1.80 -10.70
N VAL A 257 18.07 -1.65 -10.68
CA VAL A 257 17.41 -0.57 -9.94
C VAL A 257 16.04 -1.01 -9.46
N ILE A 258 15.66 -0.62 -8.24
CA ILE A 258 14.31 -0.84 -7.75
C ILE A 258 13.35 0.08 -8.51
N ILE A 259 12.26 -0.51 -8.99
CA ILE A 259 11.14 0.19 -9.59
C ILE A 259 10.02 0.27 -8.57
N ASN A 260 9.53 1.48 -8.32
CA ASN A 260 8.24 1.71 -7.68
C ASN A 260 7.17 1.72 -8.78
N THR A 261 6.30 0.72 -8.81
CA THR A 261 5.37 0.55 -9.94
C THR A 261 4.31 1.66 -10.02
N GLU A 262 3.81 2.14 -8.87
CA GLU A 262 2.60 2.97 -8.79
C GLU A 262 1.42 2.33 -9.55
N TYR A 263 1.29 1.00 -9.43
CA TYR A 263 0.37 0.21 -10.25
C TYR A 263 -1.12 0.42 -9.97
N GLY A 264 -1.46 1.30 -9.03
CA GLY A 264 -2.84 1.66 -8.74
C GLY A 264 -3.56 2.24 -9.96
N ALA A 265 -2.78 2.84 -10.87
CA ALA A 265 -3.22 3.37 -12.15
C ALA A 265 -3.40 2.33 -13.26
N PHE A 266 -3.16 1.04 -12.99
CA PHE A 266 -3.38 -0.02 -13.99
C PHE A 266 -4.81 0.02 -14.53
N ASP A 267 -4.91 -0.09 -15.86
CA ASP A 267 -6.15 -0.15 -16.61
C ASP A 267 -7.10 1.05 -16.40
N ASN A 268 -6.53 2.26 -16.29
CA ASN A 268 -7.30 3.51 -16.36
C ASN A 268 -8.09 3.61 -17.68
N GLU A 269 -7.60 2.96 -18.74
CA GLU A 269 -8.28 2.81 -20.04
C GLU A 269 -9.45 1.80 -20.03
N ARG A 270 -9.63 1.04 -18.94
CA ARG A 270 -10.77 0.12 -18.70
C ARG A 270 -10.90 -1.00 -19.74
N LYS A 271 -9.78 -1.59 -20.15
CA LYS A 271 -9.72 -2.65 -21.18
C LYS A 271 -10.03 -4.02 -20.63
N VAL A 272 -9.53 -4.37 -19.43
CA VAL A 272 -9.55 -5.76 -18.94
C VAL A 272 -10.21 -5.92 -17.58
N LEU A 273 -10.25 -4.88 -16.75
CA LEU A 273 -10.87 -4.92 -15.44
C LEU A 273 -12.40 -5.06 -15.58
N PRO A 274 -13.02 -6.01 -14.85
CA PRO A 274 -14.46 -6.25 -14.92
C PRO A 274 -15.21 -5.22 -14.06
N LEU A 275 -15.28 -3.99 -14.55
CA LEU A 275 -15.96 -2.90 -13.86
C LEU A 275 -17.47 -3.16 -13.80
N THR A 276 -18.01 -3.18 -12.60
CA THR A 276 -19.45 -3.21 -12.31
C THR A 276 -20.04 -1.80 -12.41
N PRO A 277 -21.37 -1.63 -12.41
CA PRO A 277 -21.99 -0.30 -12.28
C PRO A 277 -21.52 0.45 -11.03
N PHE A 278 -21.28 -0.26 -9.92
CA PHE A 278 -20.80 0.32 -8.66
C PHE A 278 -19.35 0.81 -8.74
N ASP A 279 -18.47 0.09 -9.45
CA ASP A 279 -17.10 0.56 -9.66
C ASP A 279 -17.08 1.85 -10.48
N ARG A 280 -17.98 1.98 -11.47
CA ARG A 280 -18.13 3.21 -12.26
C ARG A 280 -18.68 4.37 -11.43
N GLN A 281 -19.64 4.09 -10.56
CA GLN A 281 -20.18 5.09 -9.63
C GLN A 281 -19.09 5.57 -8.66
N LEU A 282 -18.40 4.63 -8.01
CA LEU A 282 -17.32 4.92 -7.07
C LEU A 282 -16.21 5.76 -7.73
N ASP A 283 -15.82 5.42 -8.96
CA ASP A 283 -14.85 6.21 -9.71
C ASP A 283 -15.35 7.64 -10.01
N ALA A 284 -16.58 7.77 -10.50
CA ALA A 284 -17.18 9.07 -10.84
C ALA A 284 -17.34 10.00 -9.63
N GLU A 285 -17.61 9.44 -8.45
CA GLU A 285 -17.78 10.19 -7.19
C GLU A 285 -16.44 10.40 -6.43
N SER A 286 -15.34 9.82 -6.91
CA SER A 286 -14.03 9.96 -6.27
C SER A 286 -13.40 11.34 -6.51
N ALA A 287 -12.38 11.68 -5.72
CA ALA A 287 -11.64 12.94 -5.87
C ALA A 287 -10.96 13.10 -7.25
N HIS A 288 -10.64 11.99 -7.91
CA HIS A 288 -9.95 11.97 -9.21
C HIS A 288 -10.59 10.94 -10.15
N PRO A 289 -11.75 11.25 -10.77
CA PRO A 289 -12.43 10.34 -11.69
C PRO A 289 -11.55 9.96 -12.88
N GLY A 290 -11.64 8.70 -13.32
CA GLY A 290 -10.87 8.17 -14.45
C GLY A 290 -9.42 7.81 -14.13
N THR A 291 -8.99 7.92 -12.88
CA THR A 291 -7.63 7.58 -12.44
C THR A 291 -7.66 6.54 -11.32
N GLN A 292 -6.53 5.85 -11.10
CA GLN A 292 -6.39 4.86 -10.03
C GLN A 292 -7.45 3.75 -10.08
N ILE A 293 -7.87 3.33 -11.28
CA ILE A 293 -8.99 2.39 -11.45
C ILE A 293 -8.71 1.05 -10.76
N TYR A 294 -7.51 0.49 -10.91
CA TYR A 294 -7.14 -0.74 -10.22
C TYR A 294 -7.10 -0.58 -8.69
N GLU A 295 -6.54 0.53 -8.18
CA GLU A 295 -6.53 0.80 -6.74
C GLU A 295 -7.95 0.89 -6.16
N LYS A 296 -8.88 1.54 -6.88
CA LYS A 296 -10.29 1.64 -6.51
C LYS A 296 -11.00 0.29 -6.41
N MET A 297 -10.51 -0.74 -7.09
CA MET A 297 -11.07 -2.09 -7.01
C MET A 297 -10.41 -2.98 -5.94
N VAL A 298 -9.26 -2.59 -5.42
CA VAL A 298 -8.40 -3.45 -4.59
C VAL A 298 -8.20 -2.88 -3.18
N ALA A 299 -7.89 -1.60 -3.06
CA ALA A 299 -7.37 -1.03 -1.84
C ALA A 299 -8.43 -0.85 -0.75
N GLY A 300 -7.98 -0.87 0.50
CA GLY A 300 -8.86 -0.93 1.68
C GLY A 300 -9.83 0.25 1.80
N LEU A 301 -9.47 1.43 1.30
CA LEU A 301 -10.36 2.57 1.26
C LEU A 301 -11.67 2.27 0.51
N TYR A 302 -11.59 1.43 -0.53
CA TYR A 302 -12.68 1.23 -1.48
C TYR A 302 -13.44 -0.08 -1.30
N ILE A 303 -12.87 -1.07 -0.61
CA ILE A 303 -13.56 -2.36 -0.36
C ILE A 303 -14.85 -2.14 0.44
N GLY A 304 -14.79 -1.34 1.50
CA GLY A 304 -15.98 -1.03 2.30
C GLY A 304 -16.95 -0.08 1.61
N GLU A 305 -16.43 0.85 0.81
CA GLU A 305 -17.27 1.74 0.00
C GLU A 305 -18.07 0.98 -1.07
N MET A 306 -17.46 -0.02 -1.69
CA MET A 306 -18.15 -0.93 -2.62
C MET A 306 -19.33 -1.63 -1.93
N LEU A 307 -19.12 -2.14 -0.71
CA LEU A 307 -20.18 -2.77 0.07
C LEU A 307 -21.31 -1.77 0.40
N ARG A 308 -20.94 -0.54 0.80
CA ARG A 308 -21.89 0.54 1.10
C ARG A 308 -22.80 0.83 -0.10
N LEU A 309 -22.21 1.01 -1.28
CA LEU A 309 -22.94 1.30 -2.52
C LEU A 309 -23.91 0.15 -2.90
N VAL A 310 -23.46 -1.10 -2.81
CA VAL A 310 -24.32 -2.27 -3.08
C VAL A 310 -25.48 -2.35 -2.09
N MET A 311 -25.22 -2.19 -0.79
CA MET A 311 -26.26 -2.24 0.24
C MET A 311 -27.27 -1.09 0.08
N LEU A 312 -26.82 0.12 -0.26
CA LEU A 312 -27.72 1.24 -0.52
C LEU A 312 -28.61 0.99 -1.74
N ALA A 313 -28.05 0.49 -2.83
CA ALA A 313 -28.84 0.19 -4.03
C ALA A 313 -29.88 -0.92 -3.76
N MET A 314 -29.56 -1.91 -2.92
CA MET A 314 -30.54 -2.91 -2.48
C MET A 314 -31.61 -2.29 -1.59
N HIS A 315 -31.25 -1.39 -0.68
CA HIS A 315 -32.21 -0.69 0.17
C HIS A 315 -33.16 0.20 -0.64
N GLU A 316 -32.66 0.93 -1.64
CA GLU A 316 -33.46 1.82 -2.50
C GLU A 316 -34.46 1.04 -3.37
N LYS A 317 -34.14 -0.21 -3.70
CA LYS A 317 -35.07 -1.16 -4.34
C LYS A 317 -36.03 -1.82 -3.34
N GLY A 318 -35.94 -1.48 -2.06
CA GLY A 318 -36.70 -2.12 -1.00
C GLY A 318 -36.36 -3.59 -0.82
N ILE A 319 -35.12 -4.03 -1.05
CA ILE A 319 -34.71 -5.43 -0.89
C ILE A 319 -34.08 -5.66 0.49
N LEU A 320 -33.26 -4.70 0.96
CA LEU A 320 -32.65 -4.71 2.30
C LEU A 320 -33.16 -3.54 3.15
N PHE A 321 -33.19 -3.74 4.47
CA PHE A 321 -33.42 -2.72 5.49
C PHE A 321 -34.76 -1.97 5.30
N LYS A 322 -35.81 -2.69 4.89
CA LYS A 322 -37.15 -2.12 4.66
C LYS A 322 -37.61 -1.35 5.90
N GLY A 323 -37.91 -0.07 5.74
CA GLY A 323 -38.43 0.81 6.81
C GLY A 323 -37.39 1.25 7.86
N GLN A 324 -36.10 0.96 7.68
CA GLN A 324 -35.05 1.39 8.61
C GLN A 324 -34.42 2.73 8.20
N ASP A 325 -33.87 3.45 9.17
CA ASP A 325 -33.07 4.66 8.92
C ASP A 325 -31.65 4.29 8.46
N VAL A 326 -31.38 4.50 7.18
CA VAL A 326 -30.05 4.26 6.56
C VAL A 326 -29.19 5.52 6.50
N SER A 327 -29.49 6.57 7.26
CA SER A 327 -28.76 7.85 7.26
C SER A 327 -27.24 7.66 7.42
N ARG A 328 -26.79 6.80 8.33
CA ARG A 328 -25.38 6.47 8.52
C ARG A 328 -24.74 5.75 7.33
N LEU A 329 -25.49 4.87 6.68
CA LEU A 329 -25.04 4.14 5.49
C LEU A 329 -24.92 5.07 4.26
N ARG A 330 -25.69 6.16 4.21
CA ARG A 330 -25.61 7.17 3.13
C ARG A 330 -24.32 7.99 3.17
N THR A 331 -23.63 8.05 4.31
CA THR A 331 -22.33 8.71 4.44
C THR A 331 -21.25 7.95 3.66
N ALA A 332 -20.65 8.59 2.65
CA ALA A 332 -19.56 8.03 1.86
C ALA A 332 -18.37 7.62 2.75
N ASN A 333 -17.75 6.49 2.44
CA ASN A 333 -16.63 5.89 3.18
C ASN A 333 -16.96 5.58 4.66
N SER A 334 -18.24 5.40 5.02
CA SER A 334 -18.66 5.03 6.38
C SER A 334 -18.25 3.61 6.80
N LEU A 335 -17.92 2.76 5.82
CA LEU A 335 -17.50 1.37 6.03
C LEU A 335 -16.01 1.22 5.74
N GLU A 336 -15.26 0.92 6.80
CA GLU A 336 -13.83 0.60 6.70
C GLU A 336 -13.62 -0.91 6.60
N THR A 337 -12.43 -1.36 6.16
CA THR A 337 -12.08 -2.79 6.19
C THR A 337 -12.12 -3.41 7.58
N SER A 338 -12.00 -2.61 8.64
CA SER A 338 -12.18 -3.06 10.03
C SER A 338 -13.59 -3.58 10.28
N PHE A 339 -14.62 -2.94 9.73
CA PHE A 339 -16.01 -3.40 9.79
C PHE A 339 -16.16 -4.77 9.12
N LEU A 340 -15.63 -4.91 7.90
CA LEU A 340 -15.72 -6.15 7.11
C LEU A 340 -15.00 -7.30 7.83
N SER A 341 -13.80 -7.04 8.36
CA SER A 341 -13.03 -8.01 9.11
C SER A 341 -13.78 -8.48 10.37
N SER A 342 -14.36 -7.56 11.15
CA SER A 342 -15.13 -7.92 12.35
C SER A 342 -16.34 -8.78 12.02
N VAL A 343 -17.08 -8.42 10.97
CA VAL A 343 -18.27 -9.17 10.54
C VAL A 343 -17.93 -10.56 10.03
N GLU A 344 -16.86 -10.71 9.24
CA GLU A 344 -16.47 -12.02 8.72
C GLU A 344 -15.96 -12.99 9.80
N MET A 345 -15.42 -12.47 10.91
CA MET A 345 -14.93 -13.28 12.03
C MET A 345 -16.06 -14.00 12.79
N ASP A 346 -17.29 -13.50 12.73
CA ASP A 346 -18.42 -14.15 13.36
C ASP A 346 -18.78 -15.42 12.59
N ILE A 347 -18.37 -16.58 13.08
CA ILE A 347 -18.70 -17.90 12.49
C ILE A 347 -19.88 -18.58 13.21
N SER A 348 -20.56 -17.87 14.12
CA SER A 348 -21.69 -18.42 14.87
C SER A 348 -22.91 -18.63 13.96
N ALA A 349 -23.74 -19.62 14.30
CA ALA A 349 -24.99 -19.86 13.57
C ALA A 349 -25.99 -18.70 13.71
N GLY A 350 -25.88 -17.89 14.75
CA GLY A 350 -26.80 -16.78 15.04
C GLY A 350 -26.32 -15.42 14.53
N LEU A 351 -25.07 -15.30 14.07
CA LEU A 351 -24.47 -14.06 13.57
C LEU A 351 -24.65 -12.87 14.55
N ALA A 352 -24.53 -13.14 15.85
CA ALA A 352 -24.85 -12.18 16.91
C ALA A 352 -23.85 -11.03 16.97
N ASP A 353 -22.56 -11.31 16.78
CA ASP A 353 -21.52 -10.27 16.78
C ASP A 353 -21.66 -9.40 15.53
N MET A 354 -21.92 -10.02 14.38
CA MET A 354 -22.24 -9.30 13.15
C MET A 354 -23.45 -8.38 13.37
N LYS A 355 -24.54 -8.88 13.95
CA LYS A 355 -25.73 -8.08 14.25
C LYS A 355 -25.40 -6.90 15.17
N GLY A 356 -24.58 -7.11 16.21
CA GLY A 356 -24.10 -6.07 17.10
C GLY A 356 -23.31 -4.98 16.35
N VAL A 357 -22.41 -5.37 15.46
CA VAL A 357 -21.60 -4.44 14.65
C VAL A 357 -22.46 -3.58 13.72
N PHE A 358 -23.46 -4.16 13.05
CA PHE A 358 -24.42 -3.40 12.22
C PHE A 358 -25.23 -2.42 13.06
N LYS A 359 -25.70 -2.83 14.24
CA LYS A 359 -26.46 -1.96 15.14
C LYS A 359 -25.62 -0.81 15.68
N GLU A 360 -24.41 -1.08 16.17
CA GLU A 360 -23.53 -0.07 16.74
C GLU A 360 -23.08 0.95 15.68
N ARG A 361 -22.61 0.46 14.53
CA ARG A 361 -21.95 1.30 13.52
C ARG A 361 -22.96 1.97 12.60
N LEU A 362 -24.00 1.27 12.16
CA LEU A 362 -24.97 1.78 11.19
C LEU A 362 -26.35 2.07 11.77
N ASN A 363 -26.63 1.71 13.01
CA ASN A 363 -27.96 1.77 13.61
C ASN A 363 -29.01 0.94 12.84
N LEU A 364 -28.58 -0.19 12.26
CA LEU A 364 -29.45 -1.11 11.53
C LEU A 364 -29.72 -2.38 12.34
N ASP A 365 -30.98 -2.77 12.43
CA ASP A 365 -31.45 -3.99 13.08
C ASP A 365 -31.76 -5.05 12.03
N LEU A 366 -30.78 -5.90 11.73
CA LEU A 366 -30.91 -6.89 10.65
C LEU A 366 -31.68 -8.14 11.11
N SER A 367 -32.55 -8.63 10.23
CA SER A 367 -33.10 -9.99 10.27
C SER A 367 -32.04 -11.03 9.91
N MET A 368 -32.33 -12.31 10.18
CA MET A 368 -31.38 -13.39 9.89
C MET A 368 -31.06 -13.50 8.39
N ASP A 369 -32.06 -13.28 7.53
CA ASP A 369 -31.89 -13.32 6.07
C ASP A 369 -31.01 -12.16 5.57
N GLU A 370 -31.19 -10.97 6.13
CA GLU A 370 -30.35 -9.80 5.83
C GLU A 370 -28.91 -10.00 6.33
N LEU A 371 -28.72 -10.63 7.50
CA LEU A 371 -27.39 -10.98 8.00
C LEU A 371 -26.69 -11.97 7.05
N LYS A 372 -27.38 -13.03 6.62
CA LYS A 372 -26.84 -13.98 5.62
C LYS A 372 -26.48 -13.28 4.31
N ALA A 373 -27.37 -12.44 3.79
CA ALA A 373 -27.14 -11.68 2.56
C ALA A 373 -25.96 -10.71 2.67
N CYS A 374 -25.86 -9.94 3.76
CA CYS A 374 -24.75 -9.02 3.97
C CYS A 374 -23.41 -9.77 4.12
N ARG A 375 -23.39 -10.90 4.84
CA ARG A 375 -22.20 -11.74 4.98
C ARG A 375 -21.73 -12.25 3.63
N HIS A 376 -22.68 -12.66 2.79
CA HIS A 376 -22.41 -13.14 1.45
C HIS A 376 -21.80 -12.05 0.54
N LEU A 377 -22.39 -10.85 0.54
CA LEU A 377 -21.88 -9.69 -0.20
C LEU A 377 -20.47 -9.29 0.25
N ILE A 378 -20.23 -9.26 1.57
CA ILE A 378 -18.90 -8.99 2.13
C ILE A 378 -17.88 -10.00 1.60
N GLY A 379 -18.22 -11.29 1.65
CA GLY A 379 -17.36 -12.36 1.13
C GLY A 379 -17.06 -12.21 -0.36
N LEU A 380 -18.07 -11.89 -1.19
CA LEU A 380 -17.92 -11.66 -2.64
C LEU A 380 -16.99 -10.48 -2.94
N ILE A 381 -17.24 -9.33 -2.33
CA ILE A 381 -16.50 -8.09 -2.58
C ILE A 381 -15.05 -8.23 -2.09
N ALA A 382 -14.85 -8.78 -0.89
CA ALA A 382 -13.52 -9.03 -0.34
C ALA A 382 -12.76 -10.09 -1.17
N MET A 383 -13.42 -11.15 -1.64
CA MET A 383 -12.82 -12.11 -2.57
C MET A 383 -12.35 -11.44 -3.85
N ARG A 384 -13.19 -10.63 -4.48
CA ARG A 384 -12.82 -9.91 -5.69
C ARG A 384 -11.56 -9.07 -5.48
N ALA A 385 -11.53 -8.26 -4.41
CA ALA A 385 -10.39 -7.40 -4.09
C ALA A 385 -9.10 -8.21 -3.88
N ALA A 386 -9.14 -9.30 -3.11
CA ALA A 386 -7.98 -10.16 -2.89
C ALA A 386 -7.48 -10.87 -4.17
N ARG A 387 -8.39 -11.32 -5.04
CA ARG A 387 -8.02 -11.97 -6.30
C ARG A 387 -7.45 -10.99 -7.32
N LEU A 388 -7.96 -9.75 -7.34
CA LEU A 388 -7.36 -8.68 -8.12
C LEU A 388 -5.98 -8.30 -7.57
N TYR A 389 -5.81 -8.15 -6.26
CA TYR A 389 -4.51 -7.94 -5.62
C TYR A 389 -3.48 -9.01 -6.05
N ALA A 390 -3.89 -10.29 -6.07
CA ALA A 390 -3.07 -11.38 -6.58
C ALA A 390 -2.63 -11.20 -8.04
N CYS A 391 -3.45 -10.58 -8.89
CA CYS A 391 -3.08 -10.28 -10.27
C CYS A 391 -1.91 -9.32 -10.37
N GLY A 392 -1.84 -8.29 -9.51
CA GLY A 392 -0.70 -7.35 -9.49
C GLY A 392 0.62 -8.02 -9.11
N ILE A 393 0.60 -8.88 -8.09
CA ILE A 393 1.77 -9.69 -7.70
C ILE A 393 2.15 -10.66 -8.82
N ALA A 394 1.17 -11.39 -9.37
CA ALA A 394 1.39 -12.33 -10.45
C ALA A 394 1.94 -11.66 -11.71
N ALA A 395 1.51 -10.44 -12.03
CA ALA A 395 1.99 -9.67 -13.18
C ALA A 395 3.49 -9.38 -13.09
N ILE A 396 3.98 -8.97 -11.91
CA ILE A 396 5.42 -8.76 -11.67
C ILE A 396 6.17 -10.08 -11.82
N CYS A 397 5.66 -11.17 -11.24
CA CYS A 397 6.28 -12.49 -11.36
C CYS A 397 6.34 -12.97 -12.82
N LYS A 398 5.26 -12.82 -13.59
CA LYS A 398 5.19 -13.17 -15.01
C LYS A 398 6.19 -12.35 -15.83
N LYS A 399 6.18 -11.02 -15.67
CA LYS A 399 7.12 -10.11 -16.34
C LYS A 399 8.58 -10.50 -16.07
N LYS A 400 8.92 -10.81 -14.82
CA LYS A 400 10.29 -11.15 -14.41
C LYS A 400 10.66 -12.61 -14.58
N GLY A 401 9.73 -13.47 -14.99
CA GLY A 401 9.95 -14.93 -15.02
C GLY A 401 10.23 -15.54 -13.64
N ILE A 402 9.75 -14.91 -12.56
CA ILE A 402 9.93 -15.38 -11.19
C ILE A 402 8.97 -16.55 -10.94
N ARG A 403 9.54 -17.74 -10.71
CA ARG A 403 8.75 -18.96 -10.42
C ARG A 403 8.51 -19.17 -8.92
N GLN A 404 9.43 -18.70 -8.09
CA GLN A 404 9.37 -18.83 -6.64
C GLN A 404 9.97 -17.58 -5.99
N CYS A 405 9.26 -16.97 -5.04
CA CYS A 405 9.75 -15.87 -4.22
C CYS A 405 8.88 -15.65 -2.99
N HIS A 406 9.37 -14.83 -2.08
CA HIS A 406 8.54 -14.23 -1.05
C HIS A 406 8.15 -12.79 -1.44
N VAL A 407 7.03 -12.33 -0.90
CA VAL A 407 6.53 -10.97 -1.04
C VAL A 407 6.43 -10.38 0.36
N GLY A 408 7.17 -9.31 0.61
CA GLY A 408 7.04 -8.54 1.84
C GLY A 408 5.91 -7.52 1.71
N ILE A 409 4.87 -7.64 2.53
CA ILE A 409 3.66 -6.82 2.43
C ILE A 409 3.47 -6.00 3.70
N ASP A 410 3.51 -4.68 3.57
CA ASP A 410 3.08 -3.75 4.62
C ASP A 410 1.65 -3.27 4.37
N GLY A 411 0.94 -2.91 5.44
CA GLY A 411 -0.40 -2.33 5.36
C GLY A 411 -1.43 -2.95 6.30
N SER A 412 -2.40 -2.13 6.69
CA SER A 412 -3.41 -2.52 7.67
C SER A 412 -4.40 -3.55 7.14
N VAL A 413 -4.65 -3.58 5.83
CA VAL A 413 -5.56 -4.55 5.22
C VAL A 413 -4.96 -5.94 5.31
N PHE A 414 -3.70 -6.09 4.89
CA PHE A 414 -3.01 -7.37 4.95
C PHE A 414 -2.80 -7.90 6.39
N SER A 415 -2.41 -7.02 7.31
CA SER A 415 -2.11 -7.40 8.69
C SER A 415 -3.36 -7.68 9.55
N LYS A 416 -4.47 -6.96 9.33
CA LYS A 416 -5.66 -7.07 10.19
C LYS A 416 -6.79 -7.90 9.59
N TYR A 417 -6.83 -8.09 8.28
CA TYR A 417 -7.90 -8.83 7.59
C TYR A 417 -7.38 -10.18 7.06
N SER A 418 -7.20 -11.13 7.98
CA SER A 418 -6.58 -12.45 7.72
C SER A 418 -7.23 -13.23 6.57
N MET A 419 -8.55 -13.11 6.39
CA MET A 419 -9.28 -13.78 5.31
C MET A 419 -8.86 -13.29 3.92
N LEU A 420 -8.52 -12.00 3.76
CA LEU A 420 -8.03 -11.47 2.48
C LEU A 420 -6.68 -12.09 2.09
N LYS A 421 -5.80 -12.34 3.06
CA LYS A 421 -4.51 -12.99 2.81
C LYS A 421 -4.70 -14.37 2.17
N GLY A 422 -5.54 -15.23 2.76
CA GLY A 422 -5.79 -16.56 2.21
C GLY A 422 -6.47 -16.54 0.84
N ARG A 423 -7.38 -15.57 0.62
CA ARG A 423 -8.01 -15.35 -0.70
C ARG A 423 -7.02 -14.90 -1.77
N ALA A 424 -6.06 -14.04 -1.41
CA ALA A 424 -5.01 -13.60 -2.33
C ALA A 424 -4.07 -14.75 -2.72
N VAL A 425 -3.68 -15.59 -1.74
CA VAL A 425 -2.91 -16.81 -2.00
C VAL A 425 -3.68 -17.78 -2.91
N GLN A 426 -4.98 -17.97 -2.68
CA GLN A 426 -5.80 -18.78 -3.59
C GLN A 426 -5.89 -18.15 -4.99
N GLY A 427 -5.95 -16.82 -5.10
CA GLY A 427 -5.88 -16.12 -6.38
C GLY A 427 -4.57 -16.43 -7.14
N LEU A 428 -3.43 -16.45 -6.45
CA LEU A 428 -2.14 -16.85 -7.05
C LEU A 428 -2.15 -18.30 -7.52
N ARG A 429 -2.68 -19.23 -6.70
CA ARG A 429 -2.85 -20.64 -7.09
C ARG A 429 -3.64 -20.79 -8.38
N ASP A 430 -4.75 -20.04 -8.48
CA ASP A 430 -5.63 -20.09 -9.65
C ASP A 430 -5.00 -19.46 -10.89
N ILE A 431 -4.18 -18.41 -10.74
CA ILE A 431 -3.48 -17.75 -11.85
C ILE A 431 -2.38 -18.66 -12.43
N PHE A 432 -1.64 -19.35 -11.56
CA PHE A 432 -0.47 -20.14 -11.95
C PHE A 432 -0.74 -21.65 -12.05
N ASP A 433 -2.00 -22.09 -11.89
CA ASP A 433 -2.40 -23.50 -11.92
C ASP A 433 -1.58 -24.37 -10.95
N TRP A 434 -1.36 -23.88 -9.74
CA TRP A 434 -0.60 -24.64 -8.75
C TRP A 434 -1.38 -25.87 -8.28
N ASP A 435 -0.65 -26.97 -8.16
CA ASP A 435 -1.13 -28.19 -7.53
C ASP A 435 -1.63 -27.89 -6.09
N PRO A 436 -2.89 -28.23 -5.75
CA PRO A 436 -3.45 -28.03 -4.42
C PRO A 436 -2.66 -28.72 -3.30
N GLU A 437 -1.91 -29.78 -3.61
CA GLU A 437 -1.13 -30.54 -2.62
C GLU A 437 0.28 -29.98 -2.39
N ARG A 438 0.71 -29.01 -3.21
CA ARG A 438 2.04 -28.40 -3.10
C ARG A 438 2.04 -27.11 -2.29
N LEU A 439 3.21 -26.80 -1.73
CA LEU A 439 3.49 -25.53 -1.08
C LEU A 439 3.31 -24.36 -2.04
N ASP A 440 2.91 -23.21 -1.49
CA ASP A 440 2.80 -21.96 -2.24
C ASP A 440 4.18 -21.54 -2.74
N LEU A 441 4.35 -21.38 -4.06
CA LEU A 441 5.63 -20.96 -4.65
C LEU A 441 5.87 -19.44 -4.48
N ILE A 442 4.80 -18.66 -4.35
CA ILE A 442 4.87 -17.24 -4.02
C ILE A 442 4.24 -17.03 -2.65
N ALA A 443 5.08 -16.82 -1.64
CA ALA A 443 4.62 -16.66 -0.26
C ALA A 443 4.36 -15.19 0.06
N LEU A 444 3.17 -14.90 0.62
CA LEU A 444 2.78 -13.56 1.04
C LEU A 444 3.05 -13.40 2.54
N ASN A 445 4.05 -12.59 2.88
CA ASN A 445 4.52 -12.40 4.25
C ASN A 445 4.32 -10.96 4.70
N SER A 446 4.05 -10.76 5.99
CA SER A 446 4.02 -9.40 6.53
C SER A 446 5.43 -8.84 6.47
N ALA A 447 5.56 -7.65 5.91
CA ALA A 447 6.79 -6.88 5.99
C ALA A 447 6.90 -6.22 7.37
N GLU A 448 8.13 -5.90 7.73
CA GLU A 448 8.38 -4.96 8.80
C GLU A 448 8.40 -3.52 8.29
N ASP A 449 8.64 -2.59 9.21
CA ASP A 449 8.63 -1.14 9.04
C ASP A 449 9.42 -0.65 7.81
N GLY A 450 8.77 -0.64 6.64
CA GLY A 450 9.38 -0.27 5.37
C GLY A 450 9.75 1.21 5.31
N SER A 451 8.93 2.07 5.92
CA SER A 451 9.14 3.53 5.88
C SER A 451 10.11 4.06 6.94
N GLY A 452 10.37 3.31 8.01
CA GLY A 452 11.47 3.59 8.94
C GLY A 452 12.75 2.85 8.57
N VAL A 453 12.79 1.55 8.83
CA VAL A 453 14.00 0.71 8.70
C VAL A 453 14.43 0.59 7.23
N GLY A 454 13.47 0.39 6.32
CA GLY A 454 13.78 0.35 4.89
C GLY A 454 14.43 1.64 4.40
N ALA A 455 13.99 2.78 4.92
CA ALA A 455 14.58 4.07 4.59
C ALA A 455 16.03 4.21 5.10
N ALA A 456 16.28 3.76 6.33
CA ALA A 456 17.63 3.72 6.90
C ALA A 456 18.56 2.81 6.08
N LEU A 457 18.11 1.61 5.72
CA LEU A 457 18.89 0.68 4.89
C LEU A 457 19.25 1.28 3.52
N VAL A 458 18.28 1.93 2.85
CA VAL A 458 18.55 2.61 1.57
C VAL A 458 19.55 3.75 1.73
N ALA A 459 19.45 4.55 2.80
CA ALA A 459 20.43 5.59 3.07
C ALA A 459 21.83 5.00 3.33
N SER A 460 21.92 3.90 4.09
CA SER A 460 23.18 3.17 4.31
C SER A 460 23.77 2.68 2.98
N LEU A 461 22.93 2.14 2.09
CA LEU A 461 23.34 1.70 0.76
C LEU A 461 23.79 2.84 -0.16
N SER A 462 23.35 4.07 0.09
CA SER A 462 23.63 5.22 -0.77
C SER A 462 24.87 6.01 -0.33
N LEU A 463 25.40 5.72 0.85
CA LEU A 463 26.52 6.42 1.47
C LEU A 463 27.78 5.54 1.53
N GLY A 464 28.96 6.17 1.56
CA GLY A 464 30.21 5.47 1.87
C GLY A 464 30.26 5.01 3.34
N PRO A 465 31.03 3.94 3.68
CA PRO A 465 31.17 3.46 5.06
C PRO A 465 31.65 4.53 6.06
N ASP A 466 32.41 5.52 5.59
CA ASP A 466 32.98 6.60 6.40
C ASP A 466 32.03 7.79 6.58
N GLU A 467 30.88 7.80 5.89
CA GLU A 467 29.87 8.87 5.97
C GLU A 467 28.78 8.60 7.01
N LEU A 468 28.81 7.42 7.64
CA LEU A 468 27.80 6.96 8.59
C LEU A 468 28.37 7.03 10.01
N PRO A 469 27.73 7.77 10.93
CA PRO A 469 28.12 7.77 12.34
C PRO A 469 27.96 6.38 12.95
N ASP A 470 28.85 6.01 13.87
CA ASP A 470 28.74 4.74 14.60
C ASP A 470 27.53 4.75 15.55
N CYS A 471 26.97 3.55 15.76
CA CYS A 471 25.93 3.32 16.76
C CYS A 471 26.61 3.32 18.14
N ASN A 472 26.51 4.41 18.90
CA ASN A 472 27.10 4.46 20.24
C ASN A 472 26.26 3.57 21.18
N THR A 473 26.77 2.39 21.52
CA THR A 473 26.02 1.34 22.24
C THR A 473 25.68 1.70 23.69
N ASP A 474 26.31 2.72 24.26
CA ASP A 474 26.05 3.19 25.63
C ASP A 474 24.80 4.10 25.73
N GLU A 475 24.22 4.55 24.61
CA GLU A 475 22.99 5.37 24.59
C GLU A 475 21.68 4.55 24.65
N TYR A 476 21.76 3.23 24.54
CA TYR A 476 20.62 2.31 24.41
C TYR A 476 20.43 1.37 25.61
N MET A 477 21.27 1.48 26.64
CA MET A 477 21.06 0.89 27.98
C MET A 477 20.53 1.94 28.95
#